data_AF-A0A7G4RIG2-F1
#
_entry.id   AF-A0A7G4RIG2-F1
#
_cell.length_a   1.000
_cell.length_b   1.000
_cell.length_c   1.000
_cell.angle_alpha   90.00
_cell.angle_beta   90.00
_cell.angle_gamma   90.00
#
_symmetry.space_group_name_H-M   'P 1'
#
loop_
_entity.id
_entity.type
_entity.pdbx_description
1 polymer ?
#
loop_
_entity_poly.entity_id
_entity_poly.type
_entity_poly.pdbx_seq_one_letter_code
_entity_poly.pdbx_strand_id
1 'polypeptide(L)'
;MPVSKECIILLQNLVDGYRLEGKEDRDYSFIYALLKEFSFLVVQHQKNHKDERIIGFLSTSALILQENLCFAKVCKTLLISYQQKTHALDSMLDLQLNIKSELDASWGKKHESETNHFLGPSPFFLELQEAIAKRAQRLEGKKLFDKPTP
;
A
#
# COMPACT_ATOMS: atom_id res chain seq x y z
N MET A 1 5.86 2.54 -12.38
CA MET A 1 5.25 3.87 -12.45
C MET A 1 6.32 4.88 -12.06
N PRO A 2 6.38 6.06 -12.70
CA PRO A 2 7.27 7.14 -12.26
C PRO A 2 6.87 7.61 -10.86
N VAL A 3 7.72 8.39 -10.21
CA VAL A 3 7.44 8.95 -8.89
C VAL A 3 6.15 9.77 -8.92
N SER A 4 5.26 9.54 -7.95
CA SER A 4 4.02 10.30 -7.82
C SER A 4 4.29 11.73 -7.34
N LYS A 5 3.37 12.65 -7.69
CA LYS A 5 3.45 14.04 -7.20
C LYS A 5 3.33 14.08 -5.68
N GLU A 6 2.52 13.19 -5.12
CA GLU A 6 2.32 12.99 -3.70
C GLU A 6 3.64 12.63 -3.01
N CYS A 7 4.39 11.66 -3.54
CA CYS A 7 5.70 11.27 -3.00
C CYS A 7 6.69 12.45 -3.05
N ILE A 8 6.72 13.22 -4.13
CA ILE A 8 7.60 14.39 -4.26
C ILE A 8 7.28 15.47 -3.21
N ILE A 9 6.00 15.80 -3.03
CA ILE A 9 5.56 16.78 -2.03
C ILE A 9 5.94 16.31 -0.63
N LEU A 10 5.72 15.03 -0.33
CA LEU A 10 6.06 14.47 0.98
C LEU A 10 7.58 14.45 1.21
N LEU A 11 8.37 14.18 0.16
CA LEU A 11 9.83 14.24 0.23
C LEU A 11 10.33 15.66 0.51
N GLN A 12 9.74 16.67 -0.12
CA GLN A 12 10.05 18.08 0.18
C GLN A 12 9.71 18.42 1.63
N ASN A 13 8.52 18.03 2.10
CA ASN A 13 8.12 18.24 3.49
C ASN A 13 9.05 17.55 4.49
N LEU A 14 9.58 16.37 4.15
CA LEU A 14 10.58 15.68 4.97
C LEU A 14 11.87 16.49 5.07
N VAL A 15 12.39 16.99 3.94
CA VAL A 15 13.62 17.80 3.92
C VAL A 15 13.43 19.07 4.74
N ASP A 16 12.31 19.76 4.59
CA ASP A 16 12.01 20.98 5.33
C ASP A 16 11.78 20.72 6.83
N GLY A 17 11.06 19.65 7.18
CA GLY A 17 10.89 19.22 8.56
C GLY A 17 12.24 18.89 9.21
N TYR A 18 13.09 18.16 8.50
CA TYR A 18 14.42 17.82 9.00
C TYR A 18 15.32 19.04 9.14
N ARG A 19 15.23 20.02 8.23
CA ARG A 19 15.98 21.28 8.34
C ARG A 19 15.70 21.99 9.66
N LEU A 20 14.43 22.01 10.08
CA LEU A 20 13.97 22.75 11.25
C LEU A 20 14.26 22.01 12.55
N GLU A 21 13.90 20.73 12.61
CA GLU A 21 13.95 19.93 13.84
C GLU A 21 15.22 19.08 13.98
N GLY A 22 15.97 18.86 12.90
CA GLY A 22 17.07 17.89 12.86
C GLY A 22 18.37 18.34 13.51
N LYS A 23 18.49 19.60 13.97
CA LYS A 23 19.76 20.16 14.46
C LYS A 23 20.34 19.45 15.69
N GLU A 24 19.50 18.70 16.40
CA GLU A 24 19.88 17.92 17.59
C GLU A 24 20.39 16.51 17.23
N ASP A 25 20.19 16.06 15.99
CA ASP A 25 20.73 14.79 15.52
C ASP A 25 22.25 14.86 15.38
N ARG A 26 22.91 13.76 15.76
CA ARG A 26 24.37 13.62 15.74
C ARG A 26 24.97 13.94 14.38
N ASP A 27 24.36 13.43 13.31
CA ASP A 27 24.86 13.52 11.94
C ASP A 27 24.09 14.55 11.09
N TYR A 28 23.44 15.52 11.74
CA TYR A 28 22.54 16.49 11.10
C TYR A 28 23.08 17.09 9.81
N SER A 29 24.29 17.64 9.85
CA SER A 29 24.89 18.36 8.72
C SER A 29 25.07 17.45 7.50
N PHE A 30 25.46 16.19 7.73
CA PHE A 30 25.67 15.20 6.69
C PHE A 30 24.34 14.67 6.14
N ILE A 31 23.43 14.27 7.03
CA ILE A 31 22.11 13.74 6.65
C ILE A 31 21.32 14.81 5.89
N TYR A 32 21.32 16.06 6.37
CA TYR A 32 20.58 17.13 5.73
C TYR A 32 21.13 17.47 4.34
N ALA A 33 22.46 17.50 4.17
CA ALA A 33 23.06 17.71 2.85
C ALA A 33 22.67 16.60 1.86
N LEU A 34 22.77 15.34 2.28
CA LEU A 34 22.37 14.18 1.47
C LEU A 34 20.88 14.18 1.15
N LEU A 35 20.02 14.56 2.09
CA LEU A 35 18.57 14.65 1.86
C LEU A 35 18.22 15.70 0.81
N LYS A 36 18.91 16.85 0.80
CA LYS A 36 18.70 17.86 -0.24
C LYS A 36 19.13 17.36 -1.61
N GLU A 37 20.29 16.73 -1.70
CA GLU A 37 20.79 16.15 -2.95
C GLU A 37 19.87 15.03 -3.44
N PHE A 38 19.46 14.14 -2.55
CA PHE A 38 18.51 13.07 -2.85
C PHE A 38 17.18 13.62 -3.38
N SER A 39 16.59 14.61 -2.70
CA SER A 39 15.35 15.26 -3.14
C SER A 39 15.49 15.89 -4.52
N PHE A 40 16.62 16.57 -4.78
CA PHE A 40 16.92 17.14 -6.08
C PHE A 40 17.03 16.07 -7.17
N LEU A 41 17.76 14.98 -6.93
CA LEU A 41 17.92 13.86 -7.88
C LEU A 41 16.58 13.19 -8.20
N VAL A 42 15.75 12.96 -7.19
CA VAL A 42 14.40 12.41 -7.37
C VAL A 42 13.55 13.31 -8.26
N VAL A 43 13.61 14.63 -8.04
CA VAL A 43 12.86 15.61 -8.84
C VAL A 43 13.38 15.72 -10.27
N GLN A 44 14.70 15.62 -10.50
CA GLN A 44 15.26 15.66 -11.85
C GLN A 44 14.99 14.37 -12.65
N HIS A 45 14.95 13.23 -11.95
CA HIS A 45 14.86 11.91 -12.57
C HIS A 45 13.58 11.15 -12.20
N GLN A 46 12.45 11.85 -12.05
CA GLN A 46 11.16 11.29 -11.63
C GLN A 46 10.72 10.07 -12.46
N LYS A 47 11.09 10.02 -13.74
CA LYS A 47 10.76 8.90 -14.65
C LYS A 47 11.57 7.63 -14.37
N ASN A 48 12.71 7.75 -13.71
CA ASN A 48 13.67 6.66 -13.47
C ASN A 48 13.52 6.05 -12.07
N HIS A 49 12.70 6.65 -11.23
CA HIS A 49 12.46 6.21 -9.86
C HIS A 49 10.99 5.82 -9.67
N LYS A 50 10.76 5.02 -8.62
CA LYS A 50 9.42 4.63 -8.17
C LYS A 50 9.27 5.00 -6.71
N ASP A 51 8.04 5.26 -6.28
CA ASP A 51 7.74 5.64 -4.90
C ASP A 51 8.22 4.58 -3.90
N GLU A 52 8.03 3.30 -4.21
CA GLU A 52 8.42 2.21 -3.30
C GLU A 52 9.92 2.16 -3.06
N ARG A 53 10.72 2.56 -4.06
CA ARG A 53 12.18 2.62 -3.94
C ARG A 53 12.62 3.77 -3.03
N ILE A 54 11.97 4.93 -3.15
CA ILE A 54 12.24 6.10 -2.30
C ILE A 54 11.85 5.78 -0.86
N ILE A 55 10.65 5.25 -0.67
CA ILE A 55 10.12 4.88 0.64
C ILE A 55 10.96 3.78 1.28
N GLY A 56 11.32 2.74 0.52
CA GLY A 56 12.19 1.67 1.00
C GLY A 56 13.55 2.20 1.43
N PHE A 57 14.18 3.04 0.60
CA PHE A 57 15.47 3.66 0.93
C PHE A 57 15.42 4.49 2.23
N LEU A 58 14.43 5.37 2.37
CA LEU A 58 14.27 6.20 3.57
C LEU A 58 13.96 5.35 4.81
N SER A 59 13.13 4.32 4.66
CA SER A 59 12.75 3.42 5.75
C SER A 59 13.95 2.61 6.25
N THR A 60 14.75 2.05 5.33
CA THR A 60 15.99 1.36 5.67
C THR A 60 17.03 2.30 6.28
N SER A 61 17.16 3.51 5.73
CA SER A 61 18.10 4.52 6.26
C SER A 61 17.75 4.92 7.69
N ALA A 62 16.46 5.13 7.99
CA ALA A 62 15.98 5.42 9.34
C ALA A 62 16.25 4.27 10.31
N LEU A 63 16.22 3.02 9.84
CA LEU A 63 16.54 1.83 10.63
C LEU A 63 18.05 1.63 10.84
N ILE A 64 18.90 2.14 9.95
CA ILE A 64 20.36 2.09 10.14
C ILE A 64 20.82 3.24 11.04
N LEU A 65 20.24 4.43 10.87
CA LEU A 65 20.61 5.66 11.57
C LEU A 65 19.72 5.91 12.79
N GLN A 66 19.41 4.89 13.59
CA GLN A 66 18.45 4.99 14.70
C GLN A 66 18.86 5.97 15.80
N GLU A 67 20.16 6.28 15.90
CA GLU A 67 20.69 7.29 16.82
C GLU A 67 20.22 8.72 16.46
N ASN A 68 19.84 8.94 15.21
CA ASN A 68 19.33 10.21 14.69
C ASN A 68 17.79 10.21 14.79
N LEU A 69 17.30 10.47 16.01
CA LEU A 69 15.89 10.35 16.38
C LEU A 69 14.98 11.24 15.54
N CYS A 70 15.45 12.46 15.21
CA CYS A 70 14.67 13.38 14.40
C CYS A 70 14.57 12.89 12.96
N PHE A 71 15.67 12.40 12.38
CA PHE A 71 15.68 11.80 11.05
C PHE A 71 14.71 10.61 10.96
N ALA A 72 14.75 9.72 11.94
CA ALA A 72 13.83 8.59 12.01
C ALA A 72 12.36 9.04 12.14
N LYS A 73 12.10 10.06 12.96
CA LYS A 73 10.77 10.66 13.13
C LYS A 73 10.23 11.24 11.82
N VAL A 74 11.00 12.06 11.09
CA VAL A 74 10.53 12.67 9.84
C VAL A 74 10.33 11.62 8.73
N CYS A 75 11.18 10.58 8.68
CA CYS A 75 10.99 9.45 7.76
C CYS A 75 9.69 8.69 8.07
N LYS A 76 9.42 8.43 9.35
CA LYS A 76 8.16 7.79 9.79
C LYS A 76 6.95 8.65 9.43
N THR A 77 7.01 9.96 9.64
CA THR A 77 5.94 10.89 9.26
C THR A 77 5.67 10.86 7.76
N LEU A 78 6.72 10.83 6.93
CA LEU A 78 6.57 10.68 5.47
C LEU A 78 5.86 9.37 5.13
N LEU A 79 6.28 8.24 5.70
CA LEU A 79 5.69 6.94 5.43
C LEU A 79 4.19 6.91 5.78
N ILE A 80 3.84 7.39 6.97
CA ILE A 80 2.43 7.45 7.42
C ILE A 80 1.63 8.35 6.50
N SER A 81 2.16 9.53 6.15
CA SER A 81 1.47 10.48 5.27
C SER A 81 1.29 9.94 3.85
N TYR A 82 2.30 9.22 3.34
CA TYR A 82 2.23 8.57 2.05
C TYR A 82 1.15 7.49 2.08
N GLN A 83 1.17 6.61 3.09
CA GLN A 83 0.13 5.60 3.28
C GLN A 83 -1.27 6.22 3.35
N GLN A 84 -1.49 7.26 4.17
CA GLN A 84 -2.78 7.93 4.25
C GLN A 84 -3.27 8.50 2.91
N LYS A 85 -2.36 8.94 2.04
CA LYS A 85 -2.70 9.52 0.74
C LYS A 85 -2.88 8.48 -0.36
N THR A 86 -2.13 7.38 -0.34
CA THR A 86 -2.13 6.38 -1.41
C THR A 86 -2.91 5.11 -1.05
N HIS A 87 -3.12 4.83 0.24
CA HIS A 87 -3.89 3.70 0.73
C HIS A 87 -5.34 4.07 1.07
N ALA A 88 -6.11 4.41 0.03
CA ALA A 88 -7.55 4.11 0.03
C ALA A 88 -7.81 2.61 0.36
N LEU A 89 -6.81 1.74 0.12
CA LEU A 89 -6.79 0.31 0.40
C LEU A 89 -6.62 -0.07 1.89
N ASP A 90 -6.11 0.80 2.78
CA ASP A 90 -6.10 0.50 4.23
C ASP A 90 -7.52 0.66 4.83
N SER A 91 -8.43 1.29 4.10
CA SER A 91 -9.86 1.17 4.37
C SER A 91 -10.42 -0.20 3.97
N MET A 92 -9.73 -0.95 3.11
CA MET A 92 -10.13 -2.30 2.75
C MET A 92 -9.72 -3.33 3.78
N LEU A 93 -8.72 -3.13 4.64
CA LEU A 93 -8.23 -4.20 5.54
C LEU A 93 -8.45 -3.88 7.03
N ASP A 94 -8.90 -4.85 7.80
CA ASP A 94 -8.98 -4.78 9.27
C ASP A 94 -7.62 -5.01 9.94
N LEU A 95 -7.57 -4.92 11.27
CA LEU A 95 -6.36 -5.14 12.08
C LEU A 95 -5.75 -6.54 11.92
N GLN A 96 -6.48 -7.49 11.33
CA GLN A 96 -6.05 -8.86 11.05
C GLN A 96 -5.75 -9.08 9.56
N LEU A 97 -5.70 -8.02 8.75
CA LEU A 97 -5.53 -8.05 7.29
C LEU A 97 -6.69 -8.72 6.54
N ASN A 98 -7.90 -8.79 7.11
CA ASN A 98 -9.10 -9.22 6.40
C ASN A 98 -9.77 -8.06 5.69
N ILE A 99 -10.48 -8.33 4.59
CA ILE A 99 -11.21 -7.29 3.88
C ILE A 99 -12.41 -6.78 4.72
N LYS A 100 -12.50 -5.48 5.02
CA LYS A 100 -13.61 -4.85 5.75
C LYS A 100 -14.92 -5.02 4.97
N SER A 101 -15.88 -5.71 5.58
CA SER A 101 -17.18 -6.07 5.00
C SER A 101 -18.05 -4.88 4.56
N GLU A 102 -17.84 -3.67 5.10
CA GLU A 102 -18.59 -2.46 4.74
C GLU A 102 -18.29 -1.97 3.32
N LEU A 103 -17.10 -2.28 2.79
CA LEU A 103 -16.79 -2.05 1.38
C LEU A 103 -17.49 -3.08 0.49
N ASP A 104 -17.64 -4.34 0.88
CA ASP A 104 -18.27 -5.37 0.05
C ASP A 104 -19.71 -5.00 -0.41
N ALA A 105 -20.46 -4.29 0.44
CA ALA A 105 -21.82 -3.83 0.13
C ALA A 105 -21.89 -2.63 -0.84
N SER A 106 -20.84 -1.80 -0.92
CA SER A 106 -20.82 -0.58 -1.76
C SER A 106 -20.19 -0.82 -3.14
N TRP A 107 -19.37 -1.85 -3.29
CA TRP A 107 -18.69 -2.17 -4.56
C TRP A 107 -19.59 -2.92 -5.55
N GLY A 108 -20.70 -3.51 -5.06
CA GLY A 108 -21.77 -4.05 -5.90
C GLY A 108 -22.75 -3.00 -6.45
N LYS A 109 -22.72 -1.76 -5.96
CA LYS A 109 -23.52 -0.67 -6.53
C LYS A 109 -22.78 -0.09 -7.73
N LYS A 110 -23.10 -0.67 -8.89
CA LYS A 110 -22.78 -0.15 -10.22
C LYS A 110 -22.83 1.38 -10.22
N HIS A 111 -21.76 1.98 -10.73
CA HIS A 111 -21.85 3.26 -11.41
C HIS A 111 -23.03 3.20 -12.39
N GLU A 112 -24.15 3.79 -12.03
CA GLU A 112 -25.23 4.11 -12.97
C GLU A 112 -24.79 5.34 -13.78
N SER A 113 -23.76 5.18 -14.59
CA SER A 113 -23.38 6.14 -15.64
C SER A 113 -22.44 5.41 -16.59
N GLU A 114 -23.02 4.56 -17.44
CA GLU A 114 -22.67 4.40 -18.85
C GLU A 114 -23.35 3.13 -19.36
N THR A 115 -24.26 3.32 -20.30
CA THR A 115 -24.92 2.31 -21.12
C THR A 115 -23.87 1.54 -21.94
N ASN A 116 -23.17 0.60 -21.30
CA ASN A 116 -22.35 -0.39 -21.97
C ASN A 116 -23.05 -1.73 -21.92
N HIS A 117 -23.28 -2.28 -23.11
CA HIS A 117 -23.96 -3.54 -23.40
C HIS A 117 -23.70 -4.62 -22.33
N PHE A 118 -24.78 -5.14 -21.75
CA PHE A 118 -24.78 -6.40 -21.00
C PHE A 118 -24.32 -7.52 -21.94
N LEU A 119 -23.02 -7.77 -21.99
CA LEU A 119 -22.49 -9.07 -22.36
C LEU A 119 -22.65 -9.94 -21.11
N GLY A 120 -23.42 -11.02 -21.23
CA GLY A 120 -23.66 -11.97 -20.15
C GLY A 120 -22.36 -12.52 -19.55
N PRO A 121 -22.45 -13.30 -18.45
CA PRO A 121 -21.28 -13.88 -17.81
C PRO A 121 -20.41 -14.62 -18.83
N SER A 122 -19.11 -14.32 -18.82
CA SER A 122 -18.12 -14.98 -19.68
C SER A 122 -18.25 -16.51 -19.54
N PRO A 123 -18.10 -17.29 -20.63
CA PRO A 123 -18.11 -18.76 -20.58
C PRO A 123 -17.15 -19.33 -19.52
N PHE A 124 -15.99 -18.68 -19.35
CA PHE A 124 -15.03 -19.02 -18.31
C PHE A 124 -15.61 -18.88 -16.90
N PHE A 125 -16.41 -17.85 -16.67
CA PHE A 125 -17.01 -17.57 -15.36
C PHE A 125 -18.09 -18.59 -15.00
N LEU A 126 -18.87 -19.03 -15.99
CA LEU A 126 -19.85 -20.11 -15.83
C LEU A 126 -19.17 -21.45 -15.50
N GLU A 127 -18.09 -21.78 -16.21
CA GLU A 127 -17.32 -23.00 -15.97
C GLU A 127 -16.65 -23.01 -14.59
N LEU A 128 -16.11 -21.86 -14.17
CA LEU A 128 -15.53 -21.68 -12.84
C LEU A 128 -16.60 -21.88 -11.74
N GLN A 129 -17.78 -21.31 -11.93
CA GLN A 129 -18.89 -21.43 -10.98
C GLN A 129 -19.36 -22.89 -10.84
N GLU A 130 -19.46 -23.63 -11.95
CA GLU A 130 -19.74 -25.07 -11.92
C GLU A 130 -18.64 -25.88 -11.24
N ALA A 131 -17.38 -25.57 -11.50
CA ALA A 131 -16.23 -26.26 -10.89
C ALA A 131 -16.19 -26.06 -9.37
N ILE A 132 -16.51 -24.85 -8.91
CA ILE A 132 -16.64 -24.51 -7.49
C ILE A 132 -17.81 -25.28 -6.87
N ALA A 133 -18.99 -25.30 -7.50
CA ALA A 133 -20.16 -26.02 -7.01
C ALA A 133 -19.90 -27.54 -6.90
N LYS A 134 -19.28 -28.15 -7.93
CA LYS A 134 -18.88 -29.57 -7.93
C LYS A 134 -17.83 -29.88 -6.86
N ARG A 135 -16.99 -28.92 -6.48
CA ARG A 135 -16.02 -29.08 -5.39
C ARG A 135 -16.71 -29.02 -4.02
N ALA A 136 -17.62 -28.07 -3.82
CA ALA A 136 -18.40 -27.94 -2.58
C ALA A 136 -19.21 -29.22 -2.29
N GLN A 137 -19.90 -29.76 -3.29
CA GLN A 137 -20.64 -31.03 -3.16
C GLN A 137 -19.76 -32.22 -2.75
N ARG A 138 -18.54 -32.32 -3.31
CA ARG A 138 -17.59 -33.38 -2.93
C ARG A 138 -17.09 -33.26 -1.50
N LEU A 139 -16.92 -32.03 -1.01
CA LEU A 139 -16.50 -31.75 0.36
C LEU A 139 -17.62 -32.03 1.36
N GLU A 140 -18.88 -31.77 0.98
CA GLU A 140 -20.05 -32.04 1.81
C GLU A 140 -20.37 -33.54 1.88
N GLY A 141 -20.26 -34.26 0.76
CA GLY A 141 -20.40 -35.72 0.71
C GLY A 141 -19.34 -36.48 1.53
N LYS A 142 -18.12 -35.94 1.66
CA LYS A 142 -17.08 -36.56 2.50
C LYS A 142 -17.35 -36.49 4.00
N LYS A 143 -18.11 -35.49 4.48
CA LYS A 143 -18.46 -35.38 5.91
C LYS A 143 -19.54 -36.37 6.37
N LEU A 144 -20.24 -37.03 5.43
CA LEU A 144 -21.32 -37.97 5.74
C LEU A 144 -20.84 -39.42 5.97
N PHE A 145 -19.61 -39.76 5.57
CA PHE A 145 -19.07 -41.13 5.70
C PHE A 145 -18.19 -41.37 6.93
N ASP A 146 -17.88 -40.33 7.73
CA ASP A 146 -17.09 -40.44 8.97
C ASP A 146 -17.96 -40.57 10.24
N LYS A 147 -19.11 -41.25 10.15
CA LYS A 147 -19.83 -41.73 11.35
C LYS A 147 -19.49 -43.21 11.58
N PRO A 148 -18.89 -43.58 12.72
CA PRO A 148 -18.75 -44.99 13.07
C PRO A 148 -20.13 -45.51 13.51
N THR A 149 -20.45 -46.71 13.06
CA THR A 149 -21.56 -47.53 13.56
C THR A 149 -21.02 -48.91 13.91
N PRO A 150 -21.58 -49.58 14.93
CA PRO A 150 -21.95 -49.12 16.27
C PRO A 150 -20.95 -49.59 17.35
#